data_AF-A0A653DHW2-F1
#
_entry.id   AF-A0A653DHW2-F1
#
_cell.length_a   1.000
_cell.length_b   1.000
_cell.length_c   1.000
_cell.angle_alpha   90.00
_cell.angle_beta   90.00
_cell.angle_gamma   90.00
#
_symmetry.space_group_name_H-M   'P 1'
#
loop_
_entity.id
_entity.type
_entity.pdbx_description
1 polymer ?
#
loop_
_entity_poly.entity_id
_entity_poly.type
_entity_poly.pdbx_seq_one_letter_code
_entity_poly.pdbx_strand_id
1 'polypeptide(L)'
;MLDGPKATPDTLYMSEVDIWLDTSNQQIAYTLQRDLHQGFYNFSAEILKECYVNPHLITPPLLYRDPIYGFDRPTFTAFAAPGVL
;
A
#
# COMPACT_ATOMS: atom_id res chain seq x y z
N MET A 1 -17.73 17.82 22.23
CA MET A 1 -18.10 16.46 21.82
C MET A 1 -17.99 16.45 20.30
N LEU A 2 -17.08 15.66 19.75
CA LEU A 2 -16.44 15.87 18.44
C LEU A 2 -17.41 15.56 17.28
N ASP A 3 -17.89 16.58 16.59
CA ASP A 3 -18.52 16.45 15.27
C ASP A 3 -17.36 16.39 14.25
N GLY A 4 -17.00 15.19 13.79
CA GLY A 4 -16.04 15.04 12.69
C GLY A 4 -16.58 15.69 11.41
N PRO A 5 -15.73 16.13 10.47
CA PRO A 5 -16.21 16.76 9.25
C PRO A 5 -17.13 15.78 8.50
N LYS A 6 -18.42 16.12 8.43
CA LYS A 6 -19.43 15.31 7.74
C LYS A 6 -19.11 15.32 6.25
N ALA A 7 -18.46 14.27 5.76
CA ALA A 7 -18.28 14.05 4.34
C ALA A 7 -19.68 13.93 3.69
N THR A 8 -19.95 14.75 2.69
CA THR A 8 -21.15 14.60 1.84
C THR A 8 -20.90 13.49 0.81
N PRO A 9 -21.95 12.85 0.27
CA PRO A 9 -21.80 11.84 -0.78
C PRO A 9 -20.93 12.32 -1.94
N ASP A 10 -21.10 13.58 -2.37
CA ASP A 10 -20.30 14.18 -3.44
C ASP A 10 -18.80 14.26 -3.08
N THR A 11 -18.45 14.59 -1.84
CA THR A 11 -17.04 14.60 -1.40
C THR A 11 -16.44 13.20 -1.39
N LEU A 12 -17.24 12.17 -1.14
CA LEU A 12 -16.78 10.78 -1.18
C LEU A 12 -16.51 10.34 -2.62
N TYR A 13 -17.42 10.61 -3.55
CA TYR A 13 -17.22 10.32 -4.97
C TYR A 13 -16.02 11.08 -5.55
N MET A 14 -15.81 12.33 -5.16
CA MET A 14 -14.65 13.11 -5.59
C MET A 14 -13.32 12.60 -5.00
N SER A 15 -13.38 11.79 -3.93
CA SER A 15 -12.21 11.22 -3.27
C SER A 15 -11.86 9.80 -3.75
N GLU A 16 -12.65 9.24 -4.67
CA GLU A 16 -12.42 7.92 -5.25
C GLU A 16 -11.47 8.00 -6.46
N VAL A 17 -10.54 7.05 -6.54
CA VAL A 17 -9.62 6.92 -7.68
C VAL A 17 -9.76 5.51 -8.25
N ASP A 18 -10.35 5.42 -9.43
CA ASP A 18 -10.49 4.17 -10.16
C ASP A 18 -9.21 3.84 -10.94
N ILE A 19 -8.76 2.58 -10.82
CA ILE A 19 -7.54 2.09 -11.46
C ILE A 19 -7.85 0.84 -12.29
N TRP A 20 -7.53 0.88 -13.58
CA TRP A 20 -7.57 -0.28 -14.47
C TRP A 20 -6.15 -0.73 -14.79
N LEU A 21 -5.80 -1.91 -14.30
CA LEU A 21 -4.48 -2.47 -14.50
C LEU A 21 -4.47 -3.42 -15.71
N ASP A 22 -3.55 -3.21 -16.64
CA ASP A 22 -3.27 -4.21 -17.68
C ASP A 22 -2.61 -5.43 -17.03
N THR A 23 -3.30 -6.57 -17.11
CA THR A 23 -2.87 -7.84 -16.52
C THR A 23 -2.25 -8.79 -17.52
N SER A 24 -1.88 -8.29 -18.72
CA SER A 24 -1.16 -9.06 -19.74
C SER A 24 0.10 -9.76 -19.21
N ASN A 25 0.79 -9.16 -18.23
CA ASN A 25 1.85 -9.80 -17.44
C ASN A 25 1.45 -9.90 -15.96
N GLN A 26 1.26 -11.14 -15.49
CA GLN A 26 0.81 -11.41 -14.11
C GLN A 26 1.79 -10.93 -13.04
N GLN A 27 3.10 -11.07 -13.26
CA GLN A 27 4.10 -10.68 -12.27
C GLN A 27 4.16 -9.15 -12.13
N ILE A 28 4.13 -8.44 -13.26
CA ILE A 28 4.10 -6.97 -13.26
C ILE A 28 2.79 -6.48 -12.63
N ALA A 29 1.66 -7.09 -13.01
CA ALA A 29 0.37 -6.73 -12.46
C ALA A 29 0.32 -6.91 -10.93
N TYR A 30 0.77 -8.05 -10.41
CA TYR A 30 0.81 -8.29 -8.97
C TYR A 30 1.74 -7.31 -8.25
N THR A 31 2.90 -7.00 -8.84
CA THR A 31 3.86 -6.04 -8.28
C THR A 31 3.23 -4.64 -8.20
N LEU A 32 2.58 -4.19 -9.27
CA LEU A 32 1.91 -2.88 -9.31
C LEU A 32 0.74 -2.80 -8.31
N GLN A 33 -0.07 -3.85 -8.22
CA GLN A 33 -1.17 -3.90 -7.25
C GLN A 33 -0.66 -3.82 -5.81
N ARG A 34 0.40 -4.56 -5.48
CA ARG A 34 1.05 -4.50 -4.17
C ARG A 34 1.53 -3.09 -3.87
N ASP A 35 2.22 -2.45 -4.81
CA ASP A 35 2.81 -1.13 -4.61
C ASP A 35 1.74 -0.04 -4.43
N LEU A 36 0.63 -0.12 -5.19
CA LEU A 36 -0.54 0.75 -5.02
C LEU A 36 -1.17 0.59 -3.64
N HIS A 37 -1.42 -0.65 -3.21
CA HIS A 37 -1.97 -0.91 -1.88
C HIS A 37 -1.04 -0.38 -0.78
N GLN A 38 0.27 -0.66 -0.86
CA GLN A 38 1.24 -0.19 0.11
C GLN A 38 1.33 1.34 0.15
N GLY A 39 1.31 1.99 -1.02
CA GLY A 39 1.30 3.45 -1.13
C GLY A 39 0.06 4.05 -0.46
N PHE A 40 -1.12 3.51 -0.74
CA PHE A 40 -2.37 3.96 -0.13
C PHE A 40 -2.39 3.77 1.40
N TYR A 41 -1.86 2.63 1.89
CA TYR A 41 -1.72 2.39 3.33
C TYR A 41 -0.78 3.40 3.99
N ASN A 42 0.38 3.67 3.37
CA ASN A 42 1.34 4.62 3.91
C ASN A 42 0.75 6.03 3.99
N PHE A 43 0.10 6.48 2.91
CA PHE A 43 -0.62 7.76 2.86
C PHE A 43 -1.67 7.87 3.97
N SER A 44 -2.53 6.86 4.09
CA SER A 44 -3.58 6.84 5.09
C SER A 44 -3.02 6.83 6.53
N ALA A 45 -1.91 6.12 6.75
CA ALA A 45 -1.25 6.06 8.05
C ALA A 45 -0.60 7.40 8.43
N GLU A 46 -0.07 8.14 7.46
CA GLU A 46 0.44 9.50 7.66
C GLU A 46 -0.69 10.45 8.05
N ILE A 47 -1.84 10.41 7.37
CA ILE A 47 -3.02 11.21 7.74
C ILE A 47 -3.48 10.92 9.17
N LEU A 48 -3.54 9.65 9.57
CA LEU A 48 -3.95 9.29 10.93
C LEU A 48 -2.97 9.80 11.98
N LYS A 49 -1.66 9.75 11.70
CA LYS A 49 -0.63 10.32 12.59
C LYS A 49 -0.82 11.83 12.75
N GLU A 50 -1.06 12.56 11.67
CA GLU A 50 -1.34 14.01 11.71
C GLU A 50 -2.63 14.32 12.49
N CYS A 51 -3.61 13.42 12.43
CA CYS A 51 -4.85 13.53 13.19
C CYS A 51 -4.76 13.03 14.64
N TYR A 52 -3.57 12.63 15.13
CA TYR A 52 -3.35 12.02 16.45
C TYR A 52 -4.19 10.77 16.72
N VAL A 53 -4.55 10.05 15.66
CA VAL A 53 -5.24 8.76 15.71
C VAL A 53 -4.22 7.64 15.56
N ASN A 54 -4.45 6.51 16.23
CA ASN A 54 -3.57 5.36 16.12
C ASN A 54 -3.53 4.85 14.66
N PRO A 55 -2.38 4.92 13.95
CA PRO A 55 -2.28 4.48 12.56
C PRO A 55 -2.47 2.97 12.40
N HIS A 56 -2.36 2.19 13.48
CA HIS A 56 -2.56 0.74 13.45
C HIS A 56 -4.02 0.32 13.19
N LEU A 57 -4.97 1.27 13.22
CA LEU A 57 -6.39 0.99 12.94
C LEU A 57 -6.67 0.61 11.49
N ILE A 58 -5.81 1.02 10.56
CA ILE A 58 -5.98 0.79 9.11
C ILE A 58 -4.91 -0.12 8.52
N THR A 59 -3.84 -0.40 9.28
CA THR A 59 -2.82 -1.36 8.84
C THR A 59 -3.35 -2.78 9.05
N PRO A 60 -3.12 -3.71 8.11
CA PRO A 60 -3.36 -5.13 8.36
C PRO A 60 -2.69 -5.57 9.66
N PRO A 61 -3.22 -6.59 10.37
CA PRO A 61 -2.63 -7.10 11.61
C PRO A 61 -1.34 -7.92 11.36
N LEU A 62 -0.53 -7.47 10.41
CA LEU A 62 0.73 -8.05 10.03
C LEU A 62 1.82 -7.00 10.26
N LEU A 63 2.66 -7.26 11.26
CA LEU A 63 3.81 -6.41 11.55
C LEU A 63 5.01 -6.92 10.77
N TYR A 64 5.33 -6.28 9.66
CA TYR A 64 6.60 -6.48 8.99
C TYR A 64 7.71 -5.86 9.85
N ARG A 65 8.71 -6.66 10.17
CA ARG A 65 9.93 -6.21 10.84
C ARG A 65 11.07 -6.23 9.86
N ASP A 66 12.10 -5.43 10.13
CA ASP A 66 13.29 -5.42 9.31
C ASP A 66 13.88 -6.83 9.21
N PRO A 67 14.27 -7.27 7.99
CA PRO A 67 14.82 -8.59 7.80
C PRO A 67 16.17 -8.71 8.53
N ILE A 68 16.38 -9.80 9.26
CA ILE A 68 17.67 -10.09 9.91
C ILE A 68 18.75 -10.38 8.86
N TYR A 69 18.36 -10.94 7.71
CA TYR A 69 19.24 -11.26 6.58
C TYR A 69 18.57 -10.87 5.26
N GLY A 70 19.38 -10.39 4.31
CA GLY A 70 18.90 -9.97 2.99
C GLY A 70 18.44 -8.51 2.93
N PHE A 71 17.70 -8.18 1.88
CA PHE A 71 17.18 -6.83 1.65
C PHE A 71 15.65 -6.83 1.73
N ASP A 72 15.09 -5.75 2.27
CA ASP A 72 13.64 -5.57 2.44
C ASP A 72 12.89 -5.42 1.09
N ARG A 73 13.60 -5.03 0.03
CA ARG A 73 13.08 -4.91 -1.34
C ARG A 73 13.97 -5.62 -2.35
N PRO A 74 13.93 -6.96 -2.42
CA PRO A 74 14.73 -7.72 -3.35
C PRO A 74 14.23 -7.52 -4.79
N THR A 75 15.15 -7.44 -5.75
CA THR A 75 14.81 -7.40 -7.17
C THR A 75 14.53 -8.81 -7.70
N PHE A 76 13.79 -8.93 -8.81
CA PHE A 76 13.51 -10.22 -9.44
C PHE A 76 14.79 -11.03 -9.73
N THR A 77 15.86 -10.34 -10.13
CA THR A 77 17.18 -10.93 -10.38
C THR A 77 17.82 -11.55 -9.14
N ALA A 78 17.44 -11.14 -7.93
CA ALA A 78 17.93 -11.73 -6.70
C ALA A 78 17.42 -13.16 -6.47
N PHE A 79 16.36 -13.57 -7.18
CA PHE A 79 15.78 -14.92 -7.12
C PHE A 79 16.00 -15.74 -8.38
N ALA A 80 16.64 -15.17 -9.41
CA ALA A 80 17.06 -15.93 -10.58
C ALA A 80 18.24 -16.81 -10.19
N ALA A 81 18.14 -18.12 -10.46
CA ALA A 81 19.27 -19.02 -10.27
C ALA A 81 20.42 -18.57 -11.18
N PRO A 82 21.68 -18.56 -10.70
CA PRO A 82 22.82 -18.16 -11.51
C PRO A 82 22.90 -19.05 -12.76
N GLY A 83 22.68 -18.44 -13.93
CA GLY A 83 22.64 -19.13 -15.24
C GLY A 83 21.35 -18.97 -16.05
N VAL A 84 20.32 -18.29 -15.51
CA VAL A 84 19.06 -18.02 -16.23
C VAL A 84 18.88 -16.51 -16.43
N LEU A 85 19.41 -15.97 -17.53
CA LEU A 85 19.07 -14.65 -18.11
C LEU A 85 19.21 -14.71 -19.62
#